data_AF-A0A959DDE1-F1
#
_entry.id   AF-A0A959DDE1-F1
#
_cell.length_a   1.000
_cell.length_b   1.000
_cell.length_c   1.000
_cell.angle_alpha   90.00
_cell.angle_beta   90.00
_cell.angle_gamma   90.00
#
_symmetry.space_group_name_H-M   'P 1'
#
loop_
_entity.id
_entity.type
_entity.pdbx_description
1 polymer ?
#
loop_
_entity_poly.entity_id
_entity_poly.type
_entity_poly.pdbx_seq_one_letter_code
_entity_poly.pdbx_strand_id
1 'polypeptide(L)'
;MGLKKRSKVSAEFSMSSLTDIIFLLLIFFMLTSSLVAPNALNLKLPSSSKTSTPSTNKIDDVRISQGGNYYLNNRSISLEGLESEM
;
A
#
# COMPACT_ATOMS: atom_id res chain seq x y z
N MET A 1 -18.63 54.04 -56.12
CA MET A 1 -17.35 53.93 -55.40
C MET A 1 -17.51 52.87 -54.31
N GLY A 2 -16.92 51.68 -54.49
CA GLY A 2 -17.05 50.58 -53.54
C GLY A 2 -15.90 50.57 -52.53
N LEU A 3 -16.19 50.74 -51.25
CA LEU A 3 -15.21 50.61 -50.18
C LEU A 3 -14.79 49.13 -50.04
N LYS A 4 -13.57 48.79 -50.45
CA LYS A 4 -12.97 47.48 -50.17
C LYS A 4 -12.50 47.42 -48.72
N LYS A 5 -13.02 46.45 -47.96
CA LYS A 5 -12.66 46.18 -46.55
C LYS A 5 -11.18 45.77 -46.46
N ARG A 6 -10.32 46.61 -45.88
CA ARG A 6 -8.86 46.37 -45.69
C ARG A 6 -8.52 45.57 -44.41
N SER A 7 -9.38 44.70 -43.93
CA SER A 7 -9.02 43.80 -42.83
C SER A 7 -8.45 42.52 -43.42
N LYS A 8 -7.12 42.41 -43.43
CA LYS A 8 -6.44 41.13 -43.64
C LYS A 8 -6.39 40.48 -42.26
N VAL A 9 -7.22 39.45 -42.03
CA VAL A 9 -7.09 38.62 -40.82
C VAL A 9 -5.73 37.95 -40.90
N SER A 10 -4.84 38.36 -40.03
CA SER A 10 -3.48 37.85 -39.97
C SER A 10 -3.50 36.71 -38.95
N ALA A 11 -3.11 35.52 -39.39
CA ALA A 11 -3.15 34.29 -38.60
C ALA A 11 -1.82 34.06 -37.88
N GLU A 12 -1.17 35.12 -37.41
CA GLU A 12 0.04 35.00 -36.60
C GLU A 12 -0.36 34.47 -35.22
N PHE A 13 0.04 33.24 -34.95
CA PHE A 13 -0.01 32.69 -33.61
C PHE A 13 0.86 33.55 -32.70
N SER A 14 0.26 34.13 -31.67
CA SER A 14 0.99 34.89 -30.66
C SER A 14 1.84 33.92 -29.85
N MET A 15 3.15 33.88 -30.11
CA MET A 15 4.09 33.05 -29.34
C MET A 15 4.06 33.39 -27.85
N SER A 16 3.65 34.61 -27.49
CA SER A 16 3.37 35.02 -26.11
C SER A 16 2.28 34.16 -25.47
N SER A 17 1.19 33.88 -26.19
CA SER A 17 0.09 33.05 -25.65
C SER A 17 0.48 31.58 -25.51
N LEU A 18 1.40 31.11 -26.35
CA LEU A 18 1.90 29.73 -26.29
C LEU A 18 2.80 29.51 -25.08
N THR A 19 3.70 30.46 -24.77
CA THR A 19 4.58 30.37 -23.60
C THR A 19 3.80 30.41 -22.29
N ASP A 20 2.71 31.17 -22.23
CA ASP A 20 1.84 31.25 -21.05
C ASP A 20 1.13 29.92 -20.76
N ILE A 21 0.63 29.24 -21.79
CA ILE A 21 -0.03 27.92 -21.65
C ILE A 21 0.98 26.88 -21.16
N ILE A 22 2.20 26.89 -21.69
CA ILE A 22 3.26 25.95 -21.26
C ILE A 22 3.62 26.20 -19.79
N PHE A 23 3.78 27.46 -19.39
CA PHE A 23 4.10 27.81 -18.00
C PHE A 23 3.00 27.40 -17.02
N LEU A 24 1.73 27.64 -17.39
CA LEU A 24 0.58 27.20 -16.59
C LEU A 24 0.54 25.67 -16.43
N LEU A 25 0.79 24.92 -17.50
CA LEU A 25 0.85 23.45 -17.44
C LEU A 25 1.99 22.96 -16.55
N LEU A 26 3.17 23.59 -16.59
CA LEU A 26 4.29 23.23 -15.72
C LEU A 26 3.98 23.48 -14.24
N ILE A 27 3.35 24.60 -13.89
CA ILE A 27 2.91 24.88 -12.51
C ILE A 27 1.86 23.85 -12.08
N PHE A 28 0.87 23.58 -12.94
CA PHE A 28 -0.14 22.57 -12.67
C PHE A 28 0.49 21.21 -12.39
N PHE A 29 1.35 20.71 -13.28
CA PHE A 29 2.07 19.44 -13.10
C PHE A 29 2.93 19.43 -11.83
N MET A 30 3.65 20.50 -11.54
CA MET A 30 4.46 20.63 -10.33
C MET A 30 3.60 20.49 -9.08
N LEU A 31 2.47 21.22 -9.00
CA LEU A 31 1.57 21.18 -7.86
C LEU A 31 0.87 19.82 -7.72
N THR A 32 0.36 19.26 -8.82
CA THR A 32 -0.36 17.98 -8.81
C THR A 32 0.56 16.76 -8.66
N SER A 33 1.84 16.86 -9.02
CA SER A 33 2.79 15.74 -8.88
C SER A 33 2.93 15.26 -7.44
N SER A 34 2.78 16.17 -6.46
CA SER A 34 2.82 15.84 -5.03
C SER A 34 1.59 15.06 -4.53
N LEU A 35 0.47 15.10 -5.27
CA LEU A 35 -0.76 14.37 -4.94
C LEU A 35 -0.76 12.93 -5.46
N VAL A 36 0.24 12.56 -6.26
CA VAL A 36 0.52 11.17 -6.66
C VAL A 36 1.63 10.59 -5.77
N ALA A 37 1.65 10.94 -4.49
CA ALA A 37 2.15 10.00 -3.51
C ALA A 37 1.15 8.82 -3.55
N PRO A 38 1.54 7.61 -3.98
CA PRO A 38 0.70 6.47 -3.63
C PRO A 38 0.61 6.55 -2.11
N ASN A 39 -0.59 6.63 -1.56
CA ASN A 39 -0.80 6.20 -0.20
C ASN A 39 -0.11 4.83 -0.15
N ALA A 40 1.10 4.80 0.41
CA ALA A 40 1.81 3.59 0.71
C ALA A 40 1.02 3.00 1.86
N LEU A 41 -0.15 2.46 1.51
CA LEU A 41 -0.87 1.51 2.30
C LEU A 41 0.19 0.45 2.52
N ASN A 42 0.83 0.52 3.68
CA ASN A 42 1.77 -0.44 4.18
C ASN A 42 0.96 -1.72 4.39
N LEU A 43 0.54 -2.33 3.29
CA LEU A 43 -0.07 -3.63 3.28
C LEU A 43 1.11 -4.59 3.44
N LYS A 44 1.64 -4.62 4.66
CA LYS A 44 2.43 -5.74 5.15
C LYS A 44 1.46 -6.90 5.14
N LEU A 45 1.33 -7.54 3.98
CA LEU A 45 0.62 -8.79 3.85
C LEU A 45 1.27 -9.70 4.90
N PRO A 46 0.55 -10.14 5.96
CA PRO A 46 1.08 -11.16 6.83
C PRO A 46 1.10 -12.41 5.95
N SER A 47 2.22 -12.60 5.25
CA SER A 47 2.51 -13.89 4.62
C SER A 47 2.45 -14.86 5.78
N SER A 48 1.53 -15.83 5.68
CA SER A 48 1.37 -16.90 6.66
C SER A 48 2.64 -17.74 6.64
N SER A 49 3.69 -17.20 7.22
CA SER A 49 4.84 -17.95 7.63
C SER A 49 4.40 -18.56 8.94
N LYS A 50 4.14 -19.86 8.93
CA LYS A 50 4.21 -20.72 10.11
C LYS A 50 5.65 -20.72 10.65
N THR A 51 6.22 -19.55 10.88
CA THR A 51 7.54 -19.39 11.46
C THR A 51 7.32 -18.64 12.75
N SER A 52 7.27 -19.47 13.79
CA SER A 52 7.37 -19.14 15.19
C SER A 52 8.14 -17.85 15.41
N THR A 53 7.49 -16.90 16.06
CA THR A 53 8.22 -15.89 16.83
C THR A 53 9.22 -16.64 17.71
N PRO A 54 10.53 -16.30 17.71
CA PRO A 54 11.39 -16.75 18.78
C PRO A 54 10.99 -15.95 20.01
N SER A 55 9.88 -16.34 20.65
CA SER A 55 9.66 -15.98 22.03
C SER A 55 10.81 -16.63 22.77
N THR A 56 11.58 -15.83 23.51
CA THR A 56 12.60 -16.25 24.47
C THR A 56 12.04 -17.11 25.63
N ASN A 57 10.83 -17.67 25.46
CA ASN A 57 10.12 -18.51 26.38
C ASN A 57 9.97 -19.86 25.68
N LYS A 58 10.34 -20.94 26.38
CA LYS A 58 10.21 -22.32 25.92
C LYS A 58 8.87 -22.50 25.22
N ILE A 59 8.90 -22.92 23.96
CA ILE A 59 7.68 -23.23 23.21
C ILE A 59 7.21 -24.58 23.72
N ASP A 60 6.12 -24.60 24.49
CA ASP A 60 5.49 -25.83 24.93
C ASP A 60 4.77 -26.50 23.75
N ASP A 61 5.16 -27.73 23.43
CA ASP A 61 4.54 -28.55 22.40
C ASP A 61 3.34 -29.30 23.00
N VAL A 62 2.14 -28.93 22.56
CA VAL A 62 0.87 -29.55 22.98
C VAL A 62 0.30 -30.33 21.80
N ARG A 63 0.07 -31.64 21.98
CA ARG A 63 -0.53 -32.51 20.97
C ARG A 63 -1.79 -33.19 21.50
N ILE A 64 -2.78 -33.30 20.63
CA ILE A 64 -4.04 -33.99 20.90
C ILE A 64 -4.15 -35.15 19.90
N SER A 65 -4.23 -36.37 20.42
CA SER A 65 -4.47 -37.56 19.58
C SER A 65 -5.95 -37.67 19.23
N GLN A 66 -6.28 -38.34 18.11
CA GLN A 66 -7.67 -38.57 17.69
C GLN A 66 -8.51 -39.29 18.76
N GLY A 67 -7.87 -40.04 19.67
CA GLY A 67 -8.52 -40.68 20.81
C GLY A 67 -8.72 -39.80 22.05
N GLY A 68 -8.50 -38.48 21.96
CA GLY A 68 -8.69 -37.55 23.08
C GLY A 68 -7.57 -37.54 24.11
N ASN A 69 -6.45 -38.21 23.86
CA ASN A 69 -5.28 -38.18 24.73
C ASN A 69 -4.46 -36.90 24.50
N TYR A 70 -4.06 -36.23 25.59
CA TYR A 70 -3.24 -35.02 25.57
C TYR A 70 -1.77 -35.35 25.84
N TYR A 71 -0.88 -34.63 25.15
CA TYR A 71 0.55 -34.73 25.33
C TYR A 71 1.16 -33.33 25.45
N LEU A 72 2.00 -33.13 26.47
CA LEU A 72 2.81 -31.93 26.66
C LEU A 72 4.28 -32.32 26.60
N ASN A 73 5.04 -31.73 25.66
CA ASN A 73 6.46 -32.03 25.46
C ASN A 73 6.74 -33.55 25.37
N ASN A 74 5.91 -34.26 24.58
CA ASN A 74 5.94 -35.72 24.41
C ASN A 74 5.58 -36.57 25.65
N ARG A 75 5.13 -35.97 26.76
CA ARG A 75 4.61 -36.69 27.92
C ARG A 75 3.08 -36.72 27.89
N SER A 76 2.49 -37.90 28.11
CA SER A 76 1.04 -38.03 28.29
C SER A 76 0.63 -37.29 29.56
N ILE A 77 -0.35 -36.40 29.45
CA ILE A 77 -0.90 -35.62 30.57
C ILE A 77 -2.44 -35.66 30.51
N SER A 78 -3.10 -35.56 31.66
CA SER A 78 -4.56 -35.39 31.67
C SER A 78 -4.93 -33.94 31.37
N LEU A 79 -6.20 -33.66 31.06
CA LEU A 79 -6.66 -32.30 30.79
C LEU A 79 -6.45 -31.38 32.00
N GLU A 80 -6.70 -31.88 33.21
CA GLU A 80 -6.53 -31.14 34.46
C GLU A 80 -5.05 -30.86 34.76
N GLY A 81 -4.17 -31.81 34.42
CA GLY A 81 -2.73 -31.62 34.54
C GLY A 81 -2.19 -30.61 33.53
N LEU A 82 -2.79 -30.53 32.34
CA LEU A 82 -2.42 -29.55 31.31
C LEU A 82 -2.77 -28.12 31.74
N GLU A 83 -3.97 -27.91 32.32
CA GLU A 83 -4.38 -26.61 32.85
C GLU A 83 -3.51 -26.15 34.04
N SER A 84 -2.91 -27.08 34.78
CA SER A 84 -2.07 -26.76 35.94
C SER A 84 -0.62 -26.41 35.58
N GLU A 85 -0.13 -26.83 34.41
CA GLU A 85 1.24 -26.61 33.93
C GLU A 85 1.34 -25.39 32.97
N MET A 86 0.20 -24.84 32.54
CA MET A 86 0.09 -23.61 31.75
C MET A 86 -0.17 -22.37 32.62
#